data_AF-A0A559QJF7-F1
#
_entry.id   AF-A0A559QJF7-F1
#
_cell.length_a   1.000
_cell.length_b   1.000
_cell.length_c   1.000
_cell.angle_alpha   90.00
_cell.angle_beta   90.00
_cell.angle_gamma   90.00
#
_symmetry.space_group_name_H-M   'P 1'
#
loop_
_entity.id
_entity.type
_entity.pdbx_description
1 polymer ?
#
loop_
_entity_poly.entity_id
_entity_poly.type
_entity_poly.pdbx_seq_one_letter_code
_entity_poly.pdbx_strand_id
1 'polypeptide(L)'
;MKAKYLYELRVKRRLKKRLAKKQFPRKSFQANKAYRSEVLENDTNMASEKSMSEKSKEEMEYEDRLRRRLKILQEQFKAGKIRIAEGLDVEKSLLSVRVGPDGEVDIETVDGLVRSMALAVTAIHDREELKKEASLSEIQNTYFTFIENNFGHFYKMMKKRGFTPHDAGMALSKNPNTTDEFTKNLEEFLSVIDKFWEDVGEIAHIHVEDMHGNIKGIFGGDLFPSHDENIASKCGIYTDTIVLPDPFLRSKHIFANYPKDRQAYYFIKHAMNILQYKDLACADVEIPIIAILPDYAALQEEEREFFHTLGKDDSLIHAGKLFGRRFQSFEELMDFAHELDTIERAIAEISDESRVLFDTEWTGDVSSQLHRALQSEHYKLFIDSPGILLASQALGRMSVSNELLVKSRRLNGTPIIDAPTSWQYLAWKMEYDSERAELKTGDHDLHIVRGLQDLAKNEMEWLGNIPPDVLIDIRKQGAMEEIRSMLGSGINEIVNSNPANFHRSRDQIFENINEAFIKHKKNIAELRAKQWKFAGKDMGSWMVMGTLGVAAAVTGMPVWGLAVIAADQLLDAPKLRDIPQSIKNLAEESHKVKKSPVGMLFSVSKKNA
;
A
#
# COMPACT_ATOMS: atom_id res chain seq x y z
N MET A 1 -0.28 13.75 -30.08
CA MET A 1 -0.31 14.03 -28.62
C MET A 1 0.82 13.33 -27.84
N LYS A 2 1.03 12.01 -27.95
CA LYS A 2 2.19 11.26 -27.40
C LYS A 2 3.58 11.87 -27.72
N ALA A 3 3.73 12.50 -28.89
CA ALA A 3 4.96 13.19 -29.30
C ALA A 3 5.22 14.55 -28.62
N LYS A 4 4.17 15.25 -28.13
CA LYS A 4 4.30 16.51 -27.36
C LYS A 4 4.69 16.22 -25.91
N TYR A 5 4.12 15.15 -25.34
CA TYR A 5 4.43 14.64 -24.00
C TYR A 5 5.90 14.15 -23.87
N LEU A 6 6.41 13.42 -24.87
CA LEU A 6 7.81 12.99 -24.91
C LEU A 6 8.81 14.14 -25.18
N TYR A 7 8.33 15.27 -25.71
CA TYR A 7 9.15 16.47 -25.93
C TYR A 7 9.25 17.35 -24.67
N GLU A 8 8.18 17.49 -23.88
CA GLU A 8 8.23 18.19 -22.57
C GLU A 8 9.04 17.39 -21.52
N LEU A 9 8.94 16.04 -21.52
CA LEU A 9 9.84 15.16 -20.76
C LEU A 9 11.32 15.30 -21.19
N ARG A 10 11.60 15.63 -22.46
CA ARG A 10 12.96 15.96 -22.97
C ARG A 10 13.47 17.33 -22.48
N VAL A 11 12.59 18.26 -22.11
CA VAL A 11 12.95 19.61 -21.64
C VAL A 11 13.13 19.65 -20.11
N LYS A 12 12.23 19.05 -19.32
CA LYS A 12 12.45 18.92 -17.85
C LYS A 12 13.70 18.11 -17.51
N ARG A 13 14.02 17.06 -18.28
CA ARG A 13 15.28 16.30 -18.13
C ARG A 13 16.55 17.10 -18.51
N ARG A 14 16.45 18.14 -19.35
CA ARG A 14 17.57 19.07 -19.61
C ARG A 14 17.80 20.06 -18.45
N LEU A 15 16.77 20.35 -17.64
CA LEU A 15 16.87 21.06 -16.37
C LEU A 15 17.41 20.17 -15.24
N LYS A 16 16.93 18.91 -15.14
CA LYS A 16 17.48 17.87 -14.25
C LYS A 16 18.99 17.64 -14.49
N LYS A 17 19.44 17.67 -15.76
CA LYS A 17 20.88 17.65 -16.18
C LYS A 17 21.69 18.92 -15.87
N ARG A 18 21.07 20.05 -15.52
CA ARG A 18 21.77 21.29 -15.11
C ARG A 18 21.82 21.48 -13.60
N LEU A 19 20.86 20.93 -12.85
CA LEU A 19 20.84 20.99 -11.38
C LEU A 19 21.62 19.82 -10.74
N ALA A 20 21.59 18.62 -11.33
CA ALA A 20 22.45 17.50 -10.90
C ALA A 20 23.96 17.75 -11.13
N LYS A 21 24.34 18.83 -11.83
CA LYS A 21 25.74 19.26 -12.01
C LYS A 21 26.34 19.99 -10.79
N LYS A 22 25.61 20.15 -9.68
CA LYS A 22 26.07 20.81 -8.45
C LYS A 22 26.03 19.90 -7.20
N GLN A 23 26.54 18.67 -7.32
CA GLN A 23 26.85 17.73 -6.23
C GLN A 23 25.70 16.82 -5.77
N PHE A 24 25.88 15.53 -6.05
CA PHE A 24 25.51 14.43 -5.17
C PHE A 24 26.58 13.35 -5.37
N PRO A 25 27.27 12.89 -4.32
CA PRO A 25 27.69 11.51 -4.28
C PRO A 25 26.89 10.78 -3.22
N ARG A 26 26.10 9.81 -3.69
CA ARG A 26 25.76 8.61 -2.92
C ARG A 26 27.07 7.90 -2.60
N LYS A 27 27.47 7.85 -1.32
CA LYS A 27 28.40 6.87 -0.71
C LYS A 27 28.71 7.29 0.73
N SER A 28 28.20 6.54 1.71
CA SER A 28 28.85 6.46 3.03
C SER A 28 28.33 5.24 3.81
N PHE A 29 28.98 4.09 3.64
CA PHE A 29 29.06 3.09 4.71
C PHE A 29 30.32 2.19 4.63
N GLN A 30 31.09 2.21 3.52
CA GLN A 30 32.35 1.47 3.42
C GLN A 30 33.61 2.23 3.92
N ALA A 31 33.53 3.54 4.18
CA ALA A 31 34.71 4.35 4.53
C ALA A 31 35.22 4.13 5.99
N ASN A 32 34.44 3.53 6.88
CA ASN A 32 34.82 3.36 8.29
C ASN A 32 35.71 2.14 8.59
N LYS A 33 35.99 1.28 7.59
CA LYS A 33 36.84 0.09 7.79
C LYS A 33 38.30 0.30 7.34
N ALA A 34 38.54 1.20 6.38
CA ALA A 34 39.88 1.50 5.88
C ALA A 34 40.65 2.53 6.75
N TYR A 35 39.93 3.41 7.46
CA TYR A 35 40.57 4.47 8.26
C TYR A 35 41.19 3.98 9.57
N ARG A 36 40.91 2.75 10.01
CA ARG A 36 41.50 2.16 11.21
C ARG A 36 42.84 1.45 10.97
N SER A 37 43.26 1.26 9.71
CA SER A 37 44.55 0.63 9.38
C SER A 37 45.66 1.62 9.03
N GLU A 38 45.36 2.87 8.66
CA GLU A 38 46.38 3.86 8.22
C GLU A 38 46.83 4.85 9.30
N VAL A 39 46.16 4.90 10.47
CA VAL A 39 46.45 5.89 11.53
C VAL A 39 47.54 5.41 12.51
N LEU A 40 48.18 4.26 12.28
CA LEU A 40 49.23 3.72 13.17
C LEU A 40 50.66 3.83 12.62
N GLU A 41 50.90 4.44 11.45
CA GLU A 41 52.25 4.39 10.83
C GLU A 41 52.92 5.70 10.43
N ASN A 42 52.34 6.89 10.64
CA ASN A 42 52.98 8.14 10.18
C ASN A 42 53.05 9.27 11.22
N ASP A 43 53.43 8.94 12.46
CA ASP A 43 54.02 9.90 13.39
C ASP A 43 55.55 9.90 13.20
N THR A 44 56.06 10.75 12.31
CA THR A 44 57.32 11.50 12.50
C THR A 44 57.62 12.41 11.30
N ASN A 45 57.95 13.66 11.65
CA ASN A 45 58.74 14.65 10.91
C ASN A 45 58.05 15.76 10.10
N MET A 46 58.39 16.97 10.56
CA MET A 46 58.53 18.25 9.86
C MET A 46 57.35 19.22 9.84
N ALA A 47 57.30 20.01 10.90
CA ALA A 47 56.91 21.41 10.83
C ALA A 47 57.96 22.23 10.06
N SER A 48 57.55 22.96 9.02
CA SER A 48 57.69 24.43 8.94
C SER A 48 57.30 24.99 7.55
N GLU A 49 56.51 26.08 7.60
CA GLU A 49 56.32 27.13 6.59
C GLU A 49 55.40 26.91 5.36
N LYS A 50 54.24 27.60 5.44
CA LYS A 50 53.45 28.24 4.36
C LYS A 50 53.03 27.37 3.17
N SER A 51 51.74 27.00 3.14
CA SER A 51 50.77 27.68 2.28
C SER A 51 49.35 27.31 2.72
N MET A 52 48.38 28.15 2.36
CA MET A 52 46.95 27.98 2.64
C MET A 52 46.51 26.53 2.47
N SER A 53 45.95 25.95 3.54
CA SER A 53 45.29 24.65 3.50
C SER A 53 44.27 24.64 2.35
N GLU A 54 44.57 23.90 1.29
CA GLU A 54 43.56 23.55 0.29
C GLU A 54 42.51 22.70 1.02
N LYS A 55 41.36 23.32 1.34
CA LYS A 55 40.22 22.59 1.89
C LYS A 55 39.94 21.38 1.01
N SER A 56 39.74 20.23 1.65
CA SER A 56 39.44 19.03 0.89
C SER A 56 38.12 19.21 0.13
N LYS A 57 37.96 18.48 -0.97
CA LYS A 57 36.70 18.53 -1.74
C LYS A 57 35.49 18.20 -0.87
N GLU A 58 35.62 17.25 0.05
CA GLU A 58 34.55 16.82 0.95
C GLU A 58 34.14 17.92 1.94
N GLU A 59 35.11 18.67 2.48
CA GLU A 59 34.86 19.82 3.35
C GLU A 59 34.12 20.92 2.60
N MET A 60 34.51 21.24 1.37
CA MET A 60 33.80 22.22 0.54
C MET A 60 32.35 21.79 0.25
N GLU A 61 32.14 20.53 -0.11
CA GLU A 61 30.77 20.01 -0.35
C GLU A 61 29.93 20.01 0.94
N TYR A 62 30.55 19.75 2.10
CA TYR A 62 29.87 19.83 3.39
C TYR A 62 29.48 21.27 3.74
N GLU A 63 30.40 22.22 3.59
CA GLU A 63 30.18 23.64 3.86
C GLU A 63 29.08 24.22 2.95
N ASP A 64 29.10 23.90 1.66
CA ASP A 64 28.06 24.30 0.71
C ASP A 64 26.67 23.79 1.11
N ARG A 65 26.58 22.50 1.50
CA ARG A 65 25.33 21.91 2.01
C ARG A 65 24.85 22.61 3.27
N LEU A 66 25.77 22.92 4.19
CA LEU A 66 25.42 23.58 5.44
C LEU A 66 24.94 25.01 5.20
N ARG A 67 25.63 25.79 4.34
CA ARG A 67 25.19 27.14 3.96
C ARG A 67 23.80 27.13 3.33
N ARG A 68 23.52 26.19 2.42
CA ARG A 68 22.17 26.00 1.86
C ARG A 68 21.13 25.77 2.96
N ARG A 69 21.39 24.85 3.89
CA ARG A 69 20.46 24.52 4.99
C ARG A 69 20.19 25.72 5.88
N LEU A 70 21.22 26.49 6.22
CA LEU A 70 21.09 27.69 7.04
C LEU A 70 20.29 28.80 6.35
N LYS A 71 20.49 28.96 5.04
CA LYS A 71 19.68 29.88 4.23
C LYS A 71 18.21 29.49 4.23
N ILE A 72 17.90 28.22 3.98
CA ILE A 72 16.52 27.71 4.03
C ILE A 72 15.92 27.94 5.42
N LEU A 73 16.67 27.60 6.48
CA LEU A 73 16.25 27.83 7.86
C LEU A 73 15.86 29.30 8.09
N GLN A 74 16.71 30.24 7.67
CA GLN A 74 16.46 31.68 7.80
C GLN A 74 15.21 32.12 7.01
N GLU A 75 15.01 31.62 5.79
CA GLU A 75 13.84 31.91 4.97
C GLU A 75 12.54 31.37 5.60
N GLN A 76 12.55 30.15 6.15
CA GLN A 76 11.39 29.56 6.84
C GLN A 76 11.07 30.29 8.16
N PHE A 77 12.07 30.79 8.89
CA PHE A 77 11.87 31.65 10.06
C PHE A 77 11.22 32.97 9.67
N LYS A 78 11.74 33.66 8.64
CA LYS A 78 11.16 34.91 8.12
C LYS A 78 9.72 34.73 7.64
N ALA A 79 9.39 33.55 7.11
CA ALA A 79 8.04 33.20 6.69
C ALA A 79 7.10 32.82 7.86
N GLY A 80 7.58 32.80 9.11
CA GLY A 80 6.79 32.44 10.30
C GLY A 80 6.40 30.96 10.36
N LYS A 81 7.07 30.08 9.60
CA LYS A 81 6.77 28.65 9.52
C LYS A 81 7.43 27.81 10.61
N ILE A 82 8.38 28.39 11.34
CA ILE A 82 9.07 27.74 12.44
C ILE A 82 8.57 28.34 13.76
N ARG A 83 8.15 27.46 14.67
CA ARG A 83 7.80 27.83 16.05
C ARG A 83 8.74 27.09 16.99
N ILE A 84 9.46 27.86 17.82
CA ILE A 84 10.32 27.31 18.86
C ILE A 84 9.47 27.15 20.11
N ALA A 85 9.44 25.97 20.70
CA ALA A 85 8.73 25.73 21.95
C ALA A 85 9.40 26.47 23.11
N GLU A 86 8.60 26.99 24.05
CA GLU A 86 9.10 27.66 25.24
C GLU A 86 10.01 26.73 26.06
N GLY A 87 11.14 27.26 26.55
CA GLY A 87 12.11 26.52 27.35
C GLY A 87 13.25 25.84 26.57
N LEU A 88 13.25 25.90 25.22
CA LEU A 88 14.37 25.43 24.41
C LEU A 88 15.45 26.52 24.26
N ASP A 89 16.72 26.19 24.54
CA ASP A 89 17.84 27.15 24.43
C ASP A 89 18.31 27.42 22.99
N VAL A 90 17.51 27.00 22.00
CA VAL A 90 17.79 27.15 20.57
C VAL A 90 17.85 28.62 20.14
N GLU A 91 17.13 29.50 20.84
CA GLU A 91 17.13 30.94 20.58
C GLU A 91 18.51 31.56 20.80
N LYS A 92 19.22 31.19 21.88
CA LYS A 92 20.58 31.69 22.12
C LYS A 92 21.55 31.21 21.05
N SER A 93 21.44 29.94 20.64
CA SER A 93 22.25 29.36 19.58
C SER A 93 22.03 30.07 18.25
N LEU A 94 20.77 30.39 17.90
CA LEU A 94 20.44 31.15 16.70
C LEU A 94 21.00 32.58 16.73
N LEU A 95 20.92 33.28 17.87
CA LEU A 95 21.47 34.64 18.03
C LEU A 95 23.00 34.68 17.94
N SER A 96 23.67 33.55 18.17
CA SER A 96 25.12 33.43 18.11
C SER A 96 25.66 33.25 16.68
N VAL A 97 24.79 32.95 15.70
CA VAL A 97 25.16 32.79 14.29
C VAL A 97 25.52 34.15 13.68
N ARG A 98 26.73 34.28 13.13
CA ARG A 98 27.24 35.51 12.52
C ARG A 98 27.33 35.40 11.00
N VAL A 99 27.40 36.55 10.35
CA VAL A 99 27.64 36.69 8.91
C VAL A 99 29.12 37.01 8.71
N GLY A 100 29.78 36.28 7.83
CA GLY A 100 31.17 36.47 7.46
C GLY A 100 31.38 37.70 6.56
N PRO A 101 32.65 38.03 6.26
CA PRO A 101 33.00 39.16 5.40
C PRO A 101 32.57 38.99 3.94
N ASP A 102 32.23 37.76 3.53
CA ASP A 102 31.66 37.40 2.22
C ASP A 102 30.15 37.65 2.13
N GLY A 103 29.50 38.07 3.22
CA GLY A 103 28.05 38.30 3.28
C GLY A 103 27.23 37.02 3.49
N GLU A 104 27.89 35.87 3.66
CA GLU A 104 27.27 34.57 3.90
C GLU A 104 27.44 34.16 5.38
N VAL A 105 26.76 33.11 5.81
CA VAL A 105 26.86 32.64 7.21
C VAL A 105 28.27 32.13 7.54
N ASP A 106 28.85 32.63 8.63
CA ASP A 106 30.11 32.13 9.18
C ASP A 106 29.88 30.78 9.86
N ILE A 107 30.29 29.71 9.19
CA ILE A 107 30.03 28.31 9.59
C ILE A 107 30.63 27.97 10.97
N GLU A 108 31.74 28.61 11.34
CA GLU A 108 32.41 28.38 12.64
C GLU A 108 31.57 28.86 13.82
N THR A 109 30.58 29.72 13.57
CA THR A 109 29.67 30.27 14.59
C THR A 109 28.38 29.47 14.74
N VAL A 110 28.22 28.42 13.93
CA VAL A 110 27.00 27.59 13.90
C VAL A 110 27.24 26.33 14.73
N ASP A 111 26.56 26.26 15.88
CA ASP A 111 26.63 25.10 16.77
C ASP A 111 25.81 23.88 16.28
N GLY A 112 25.91 22.78 17.02
CA GLY A 112 25.23 21.53 16.69
C GLY A 112 23.69 21.62 16.72
N LEU A 113 23.12 22.49 17.55
CA LEU A 113 21.66 22.67 17.65
C LEU A 113 21.12 23.33 16.39
N VAL A 114 21.75 24.43 15.95
CA VAL A 114 21.36 25.13 14.71
C VAL A 114 21.57 24.23 13.51
N ARG A 115 22.68 23.47 13.44
CA ARG A 115 22.92 22.50 12.35
C ARG A 115 21.83 21.44 12.26
N SER A 116 21.42 20.88 13.41
CA SER A 116 20.37 19.85 13.47
C SER A 116 19.00 20.39 13.08
N MET A 117 18.65 21.59 13.56
CA MET A 117 17.42 22.27 13.17
C MET A 117 17.42 22.64 11.67
N ALA A 118 18.53 23.16 11.15
CA ALA A 118 18.67 23.48 9.74
C ALA A 118 18.51 22.23 8.86
N LEU A 119 19.04 21.08 9.30
CA LEU A 119 18.84 19.79 8.63
C LEU A 119 17.35 19.41 8.61
N ALA A 120 16.67 19.44 9.76
CA ALA A 120 15.26 19.06 9.86
C ALA A 120 14.35 19.97 9.02
N VAL A 121 14.54 21.29 9.11
CA VAL A 121 13.77 22.28 8.34
C VAL A 121 14.02 22.13 6.84
N THR A 122 15.28 21.86 6.45
CA THR A 122 15.60 21.61 5.04
C THR A 122 14.95 20.34 4.52
N ALA A 123 14.91 19.26 5.31
CA ALA A 123 14.24 18.03 4.93
C ALA A 123 12.73 18.27 4.68
N ILE A 124 12.06 19.01 5.55
CA ILE A 124 10.64 19.38 5.36
C ILE A 124 10.47 20.28 4.13
N HIS A 125 11.32 21.29 3.97
CA HIS A 125 11.28 22.19 2.82
C HIS A 125 11.45 21.43 1.50
N ASP A 126 12.48 20.58 1.41
CA ASP A 126 12.79 19.82 0.20
C ASP A 126 11.65 18.86 -0.16
N ARG A 127 11.02 18.22 0.85
CA ARG A 127 9.81 17.40 0.63
C ARG A 127 8.65 18.21 0.06
N GLU A 128 8.40 19.41 0.57
CA GLU A 128 7.35 20.30 0.05
C GLU A 128 7.65 20.77 -1.37
N GLU A 129 8.91 21.08 -1.71
CA GLU A 129 9.29 21.45 -3.08
C GLU A 129 9.15 20.26 -4.04
N LEU A 130 9.54 19.05 -3.64
CA LEU A 130 9.37 17.83 -4.45
C LEU A 130 7.90 17.55 -4.76
N LYS A 131 7.00 17.67 -3.78
CA LYS A 131 5.55 17.48 -3.98
C LYS A 131 4.94 18.46 -4.98
N LYS A 132 5.54 19.64 -5.17
CA LYS A 132 5.10 20.63 -6.18
C LYS A 132 5.51 20.26 -7.60
N GLU A 133 6.50 19.38 -7.79
CA GLU A 133 6.97 19.01 -9.13
C GLU A 133 5.95 18.15 -9.90
N ALA A 134 5.21 17.30 -9.17
CA ALA A 134 4.11 16.48 -9.65
C ALA A 134 3.19 16.09 -8.48
N SER A 135 1.88 16.20 -8.70
CA SER A 135 0.88 15.68 -7.76
C SER A 135 0.80 14.15 -7.84
N LEU A 136 0.37 13.50 -6.75
CA LEU A 136 0.14 12.05 -6.76
C LEU A 136 -0.88 11.65 -7.83
N SER A 137 -1.95 12.42 -8.01
CA SER A 137 -2.96 12.16 -9.05
C SER A 137 -2.37 12.18 -10.46
N GLU A 138 -1.50 13.15 -10.79
CA GLU A 138 -0.82 13.20 -12.09
C GLU A 138 0.10 11.99 -12.30
N ILE A 139 0.80 11.54 -11.25
CA ILE A 139 1.66 10.36 -11.27
C ILE A 139 0.81 9.10 -11.55
N GLN A 140 -0.25 8.87 -10.77
CA GLN A 140 -1.13 7.70 -10.93
C GLN A 140 -1.79 7.70 -12.32
N ASN A 141 -2.37 8.83 -12.76
CA ASN A 141 -2.99 8.93 -14.08
C ASN A 141 -2.00 8.67 -15.22
N THR A 142 -0.77 9.19 -15.11
CA THR A 142 0.29 8.95 -16.10
C THR A 142 0.63 7.46 -16.20
N TYR A 143 0.84 6.82 -15.05
CA TYR A 143 1.16 5.41 -14.94
C TYR A 143 0.06 4.53 -15.56
N PHE A 144 -1.19 4.74 -15.16
CA PHE A 144 -2.33 3.98 -15.71
C PHE A 144 -2.57 4.26 -17.18
N THR A 145 -2.37 5.50 -17.64
CA THR A 145 -2.46 5.83 -19.08
C THR A 145 -1.41 5.06 -19.88
N PHE A 146 -0.19 4.93 -19.36
CA PHE A 146 0.84 4.13 -20.01
C PHE A 146 0.43 2.65 -20.12
N ILE A 147 -0.05 2.04 -19.03
CA ILE A 147 -0.48 0.63 -19.04
C ILE A 147 -1.68 0.43 -19.95
N GLU A 148 -2.70 1.29 -19.86
CA GLU A 148 -3.90 1.19 -20.69
C GLU A 148 -3.59 1.35 -22.19
N ASN A 149 -2.65 2.22 -22.55
CA ASN A 149 -2.23 2.36 -23.95
C ASN A 149 -1.58 1.09 -24.53
N ASN A 150 -0.97 0.27 -23.68
CA ASN A 150 -0.34 -0.99 -24.09
C ASN A 150 -1.31 -2.19 -23.98
N PHE A 151 -2.21 -2.18 -22.99
CA PHE A 151 -2.98 -3.36 -22.60
C PHE A 151 -4.50 -3.18 -22.58
N GLY A 152 -5.01 -1.96 -22.77
CA GLY A 152 -6.42 -1.63 -22.60
C GLY A 152 -7.36 -2.39 -23.54
N HIS A 153 -6.89 -2.76 -24.75
CA HIS A 153 -7.66 -3.62 -25.66
C HIS A 153 -7.88 -5.02 -25.07
N PHE A 154 -6.81 -5.66 -24.59
CA PHE A 154 -6.86 -6.99 -23.97
C PHE A 154 -7.70 -6.96 -22.69
N TYR A 155 -7.57 -5.90 -21.89
CA TYR A 155 -8.37 -5.73 -20.67
C TYR A 155 -9.86 -5.64 -20.96
N LYS A 156 -10.27 -4.86 -21.97
CA LYS A 156 -11.68 -4.78 -22.40
C LYS A 156 -12.19 -6.13 -22.90
N MET A 157 -11.38 -6.88 -23.65
CA MET A 157 -11.74 -8.23 -24.10
C MET A 157 -11.90 -9.20 -22.94
N MET A 158 -10.99 -9.18 -21.96
CA MET A 158 -11.04 -9.99 -20.75
C MET A 158 -12.35 -9.74 -20.00
N LYS A 159 -12.67 -8.48 -19.70
CA LYS A 159 -13.93 -8.10 -19.03
C LYS A 159 -15.17 -8.52 -19.82
N LYS A 160 -15.17 -8.33 -21.14
CA LYS A 160 -16.31 -8.72 -22.01
C LYS A 160 -16.56 -10.24 -22.01
N ARG A 161 -15.51 -11.04 -21.83
CA ARG A 161 -15.59 -12.51 -21.79
C ARG A 161 -15.77 -13.09 -20.38
N GLY A 162 -15.80 -12.24 -19.35
CA GLY A 162 -15.89 -12.70 -17.95
C GLY A 162 -14.65 -13.46 -17.47
N PHE A 163 -13.49 -13.22 -18.08
CA PHE A 163 -12.24 -13.87 -17.69
C PHE A 163 -11.56 -13.13 -16.54
N THR A 164 -10.86 -13.88 -15.70
CA THR A 164 -9.94 -13.32 -14.70
C THR A 164 -8.60 -12.93 -15.34
N PRO A 165 -7.78 -12.09 -14.69
CA PRO A 165 -6.39 -11.87 -15.09
C PRO A 165 -5.58 -13.17 -15.23
N HIS A 166 -5.84 -14.17 -14.39
CA HIS A 166 -5.21 -15.48 -14.49
C HIS A 166 -5.60 -16.20 -15.78
N ASP A 167 -6.89 -16.27 -16.09
CA ASP A 167 -7.39 -16.89 -17.33
C ASP A 167 -6.78 -16.23 -18.56
N ALA A 168 -6.72 -14.90 -18.56
CA ALA A 168 -6.12 -14.13 -19.66
C ALA A 168 -4.62 -14.45 -19.80
N GLY A 169 -3.88 -14.46 -18.69
CA GLY A 169 -2.46 -14.83 -18.68
C GLY A 169 -2.25 -16.25 -19.21
N MET A 170 -3.01 -17.23 -18.72
CA MET A 170 -2.91 -18.63 -19.12
C MET A 170 -3.30 -18.88 -20.57
N ALA A 171 -4.33 -18.19 -21.07
CA ALA A 171 -4.78 -18.34 -22.44
C ALA A 171 -3.76 -17.79 -23.44
N LEU A 172 -3.13 -16.66 -23.12
CA LEU A 172 -2.22 -15.96 -24.03
C LEU A 172 -0.78 -16.48 -23.95
N SER A 173 -0.35 -17.08 -22.84
CA SER A 173 1.01 -17.63 -22.69
C SER A 173 1.19 -19.03 -23.32
N LYS A 174 0.10 -19.74 -23.64
CA LYS A 174 0.14 -21.08 -24.24
C LYS A 174 0.44 -21.09 -25.74
N ASN A 175 0.32 -19.94 -26.42
CA ASN A 175 0.58 -19.83 -27.86
C ASN A 175 2.00 -19.27 -28.09
N PRO A 176 2.93 -20.04 -28.69
CA PRO A 176 4.31 -19.59 -28.91
C PRO A 176 4.43 -18.26 -29.65
N ASN A 177 3.58 -18.03 -30.66
CA ASN A 177 3.61 -16.78 -31.44
C ASN A 177 3.21 -15.58 -30.57
N THR A 178 2.20 -15.76 -29.72
CA THR A 178 1.72 -14.73 -28.80
C THR A 178 2.75 -14.47 -27.70
N THR A 179 3.37 -15.52 -27.16
CA THR A 179 4.45 -15.44 -26.18
C THR A 179 5.65 -14.66 -26.72
N ASP A 180 6.07 -14.93 -27.95
CA ASP A 180 7.15 -14.17 -28.59
C ASP A 180 6.77 -12.70 -28.83
N GLU A 181 5.53 -12.41 -29.22
CA GLU A 181 5.07 -11.03 -29.41
C GLU A 181 5.09 -10.22 -28.11
N PHE A 182 4.59 -10.78 -27.00
CA PHE A 182 4.59 -10.12 -25.69
C PHE A 182 5.98 -9.97 -25.10
N THR A 183 6.84 -10.98 -25.23
CA THR A 183 8.20 -10.94 -24.66
C THR A 183 9.16 -10.08 -25.49
N LYS A 184 8.92 -9.89 -26.79
CA LYS A 184 9.78 -9.09 -27.68
C LYS A 184 10.00 -7.65 -27.19
N ASN A 185 8.98 -7.02 -26.62
CA ASN A 185 9.04 -5.63 -26.14
C ASN A 185 9.08 -5.54 -24.60
N LEU A 186 9.25 -6.67 -23.90
CA LEU A 186 9.21 -6.71 -22.44
C LEU A 186 10.31 -5.84 -21.82
N GLU A 187 11.54 -5.93 -22.32
CA GLU A 187 12.66 -5.15 -21.80
C GLU A 187 12.46 -3.64 -21.98
N GLU A 188 11.98 -3.20 -23.15
CA GLU A 188 11.67 -1.79 -23.40
C GLU A 188 10.55 -1.29 -22.47
N PHE A 189 9.51 -2.10 -22.28
CA PHE A 189 8.42 -1.79 -21.36
C PHE A 189 8.94 -1.62 -19.93
N LEU A 190 9.72 -2.59 -19.43
CA LEU A 190 10.30 -2.54 -18.09
C LEU A 190 11.23 -1.34 -17.91
N SER A 191 12.04 -1.01 -18.92
CA SER A 191 12.91 0.18 -18.90
C SER A 191 12.11 1.50 -18.78
N VAL A 192 10.93 1.58 -19.41
CA VAL A 192 10.05 2.76 -19.26
C VAL A 192 9.48 2.84 -17.84
N ILE A 193 9.07 1.72 -17.26
CA ILE A 193 8.57 1.63 -15.88
C ILE A 193 9.68 2.01 -14.88
N ASP A 194 10.88 1.46 -15.04
CA ASP A 194 12.05 1.80 -14.22
C ASP A 194 12.32 3.30 -14.24
N LYS A 195 12.43 3.86 -15.44
CA LYS A 195 12.71 5.28 -15.61
C LYS A 195 11.59 6.18 -15.07
N PHE A 196 10.34 5.73 -15.17
CA PHE A 196 9.21 6.44 -14.58
C PHE A 196 9.38 6.51 -13.07
N TRP A 197 9.58 5.37 -12.40
CA TRP A 197 9.71 5.32 -10.94
C TRP A 197 11.02 5.90 -10.40
N GLU A 198 12.12 5.83 -11.15
CA GLU A 198 13.35 6.59 -10.84
C GLU A 198 13.11 8.11 -10.86
N ASP A 199 12.22 8.60 -11.73
CA ASP A 199 11.97 10.02 -11.88
C ASP A 199 10.95 10.57 -10.87
N VAL A 200 9.92 9.79 -10.50
CA VAL A 200 8.80 10.26 -9.66
C VAL A 200 8.46 9.39 -8.45
N GLY A 201 9.15 8.26 -8.24
CA GLY A 201 8.84 7.32 -7.16
C GLY A 201 8.98 7.91 -5.77
N GLU A 202 10.05 8.68 -5.52
CA GLU A 202 10.24 9.40 -4.25
C GLU A 202 9.10 10.41 -4.01
N ILE A 203 8.71 11.17 -5.03
CA ILE A 203 7.59 12.13 -4.94
C ILE A 203 6.29 11.42 -4.56
N ALA A 204 6.01 10.27 -5.20
CA ALA A 204 4.82 9.48 -4.92
C ALA A 204 4.81 8.95 -3.47
N HIS A 205 5.93 8.44 -2.98
CA HIS A 205 6.08 8.01 -1.59
C HIS A 205 5.88 9.17 -0.61
N ILE A 206 6.52 10.32 -0.84
CA ILE A 206 6.37 11.50 0.03
C ILE A 206 4.90 11.93 0.15
N HIS A 207 4.15 11.96 -0.95
CA HIS A 207 2.71 12.27 -0.91
C HIS A 207 1.94 11.31 0.00
N VAL A 208 2.21 10.00 -0.08
CA VAL A 208 1.50 8.98 0.71
C VAL A 208 1.98 8.95 2.17
N GLU A 209 3.27 9.17 2.43
CA GLU A 209 3.82 9.32 3.78
C GLU A 209 3.16 10.47 4.54
N ASP A 210 3.05 11.63 3.89
CA ASP A 210 2.54 12.89 4.46
C ASP A 210 1.01 12.97 4.58
N MET A 211 0.28 11.93 4.13
CA MET A 211 -1.15 11.75 4.36
C MET A 211 -1.43 11.40 5.83
N HIS A 212 -1.18 12.34 6.73
CA HIS A 212 -1.43 12.19 8.16
C HIS A 212 -2.93 12.15 8.46
N GLY A 213 -3.34 11.27 9.38
CA GLY A 213 -4.76 11.06 9.72
C GLY A 213 -5.49 10.07 8.80
N ASN A 214 -4.88 9.66 7.68
CA ASN A 214 -5.44 8.64 6.80
C ASN A 214 -5.12 7.24 7.34
N ILE A 215 -6.13 6.36 7.37
CA ILE A 215 -5.91 4.94 7.64
C ILE A 215 -5.40 4.29 6.35
N LYS A 216 -4.12 3.94 6.34
CA LYS A 216 -3.45 3.37 5.17
C LYS A 216 -3.33 1.85 5.28
N GLY A 217 -3.72 1.14 4.23
CA GLY A 217 -3.51 -0.29 4.10
C GLY A 217 -2.36 -0.59 3.15
N ILE A 218 -1.29 -1.25 3.60
CA ILE A 218 -0.10 -1.49 2.78
C ILE A 218 -0.10 -2.94 2.33
N PHE A 219 -0.22 -3.18 1.03
CA PHE A 219 -0.25 -4.53 0.49
C PHE A 219 1.13 -5.17 0.44
N GLY A 220 1.22 -6.44 0.86
CA GLY A 220 2.40 -7.28 0.69
C GLY A 220 2.10 -8.75 0.81
N GLY A 221 3.15 -9.56 1.00
CA GLY A 221 3.04 -11.01 1.07
C GLY A 221 2.96 -11.72 -0.27
N ASP A 222 2.65 -11.02 -1.37
CA ASP A 222 2.68 -11.55 -2.73
C ASP A 222 3.16 -10.47 -3.73
N LEU A 223 3.35 -10.86 -5.00
CA LEU A 223 3.77 -9.99 -6.10
C LEU A 223 2.76 -8.85 -6.36
N PHE A 224 1.47 -9.16 -6.24
CA PHE A 224 0.34 -8.25 -6.40
C PHE A 224 -0.93 -8.91 -5.83
N PRO A 225 -2.01 -8.16 -5.50
CA PRO A 225 -3.26 -8.77 -5.04
C PRO A 225 -3.78 -9.90 -5.94
N SER A 226 -4.57 -10.79 -5.35
CA SER A 226 -5.24 -11.89 -6.05
C SER A 226 -5.99 -11.41 -7.29
N HIS A 227 -6.06 -12.28 -8.30
CA HIS A 227 -6.73 -11.97 -9.56
C HIS A 227 -8.25 -12.17 -9.49
N ASP A 228 -8.73 -12.96 -8.53
CA ASP A 228 -10.15 -13.33 -8.43
C ASP A 228 -10.98 -12.28 -7.69
N GLU A 229 -10.33 -11.47 -6.85
CA GLU A 229 -11.01 -10.53 -5.97
C GLU A 229 -10.24 -9.22 -5.89
N ASN A 230 -10.98 -8.11 -5.83
CA ASN A 230 -10.38 -6.80 -5.65
C ASN A 230 -10.15 -6.54 -4.15
N ILE A 231 -8.89 -6.46 -3.72
CA ILE A 231 -8.55 -6.16 -2.31
C ILE A 231 -9.20 -4.87 -1.78
N ALA A 232 -9.47 -3.90 -2.65
CA ALA A 232 -10.15 -2.66 -2.30
C ALA A 232 -11.63 -2.88 -1.96
N SER A 233 -12.28 -3.87 -2.56
CA SER A 233 -13.64 -4.25 -2.22
C SER A 233 -13.74 -4.69 -0.75
N LYS A 234 -12.74 -5.43 -0.26
CA LYS A 234 -12.70 -5.95 1.11
C LYS A 234 -12.31 -4.88 2.13
N CYS A 235 -11.16 -4.25 1.91
CA CYS A 235 -10.55 -3.39 2.92
C CYS A 235 -10.96 -1.92 2.74
N GLY A 236 -11.38 -1.51 1.54
CA GLY A 236 -11.64 -0.11 1.19
C GLY A 236 -12.86 0.51 1.85
N ILE A 237 -13.69 -0.26 2.55
CA ILE A 237 -14.75 0.29 3.43
C ILE A 237 -14.21 0.78 4.77
N TYR A 238 -12.99 0.37 5.14
CA TYR A 238 -12.33 0.76 6.39
C TYR A 238 -11.11 1.66 6.13
N THR A 239 -10.20 1.23 5.26
CA THR A 239 -8.99 1.98 4.94
C THR A 239 -9.30 3.15 4.01
N ASP A 240 -8.67 4.30 4.23
CA ASP A 240 -8.79 5.46 3.33
C ASP A 240 -8.11 5.17 2.00
N THR A 241 -6.84 4.79 2.09
CA THR A 241 -5.93 4.54 0.97
C THR A 241 -5.32 3.15 1.10
N ILE A 242 -5.42 2.34 0.05
CA ILE A 242 -4.69 1.08 -0.06
C ILE A 242 -3.50 1.30 -1.01
N VAL A 243 -2.31 1.04 -0.50
CA VAL A 243 -1.07 1.14 -1.24
C VAL A 243 -0.74 -0.22 -1.84
N LEU A 244 -0.63 -0.27 -3.16
CA LEU A 244 -0.24 -1.47 -3.90
C LEU A 244 1.15 -1.27 -4.51
N PRO A 245 1.97 -2.33 -4.57
CA PRO A 245 3.27 -2.26 -5.23
C PRO A 245 3.09 -2.20 -6.75
N ASP A 246 4.06 -1.64 -7.46
CA ASP A 246 4.18 -1.87 -8.90
C ASP A 246 4.52 -3.37 -9.15
N PRO A 247 3.63 -4.13 -9.82
CA PRO A 247 3.81 -5.57 -10.00
C PRO A 247 4.92 -5.90 -11.00
N PHE A 248 5.27 -5.00 -11.90
CA PHE A 248 6.33 -5.21 -12.88
C PHE A 248 7.71 -5.05 -12.23
N LEU A 249 7.88 -4.04 -11.38
CA LEU A 249 9.09 -3.87 -10.57
C LEU A 249 9.29 -5.04 -9.61
N ARG A 250 8.22 -5.43 -8.89
CA ARG A 250 8.28 -6.54 -7.92
C ARG A 250 8.61 -7.89 -8.59
N SER A 251 8.26 -8.04 -9.86
CA SER A 251 8.47 -9.27 -10.64
C SER A 251 9.71 -9.25 -11.53
N LYS A 252 10.64 -8.30 -11.37
CA LYS A 252 11.89 -8.23 -12.16
C LYS A 252 12.67 -9.56 -12.19
N HIS A 253 12.77 -10.23 -11.04
CA HIS A 253 13.47 -11.51 -10.92
C HIS A 253 12.80 -12.63 -11.76
N ILE A 254 11.48 -12.60 -11.93
CA ILE A 254 10.75 -13.52 -12.82
C ILE A 254 11.12 -13.19 -14.26
N PHE A 255 11.05 -11.92 -14.67
CA PHE A 255 11.34 -11.51 -16.04
C PHE A 255 12.81 -11.76 -16.44
N ALA A 256 13.73 -11.75 -15.48
CA ALA A 256 15.14 -12.04 -15.73
C ALA A 256 15.45 -13.55 -15.85
N ASN A 257 14.79 -14.39 -15.05
CA ASN A 257 15.27 -15.77 -14.83
C ASN A 257 14.31 -16.86 -15.33
N TYR A 258 13.03 -16.55 -15.57
CA TYR A 258 12.03 -17.57 -15.90
C TYR A 258 11.95 -17.82 -17.42
N PRO A 259 11.45 -18.99 -17.85
CA PRO A 259 11.15 -19.27 -19.26
C PRO A 259 10.16 -18.28 -19.89
N LYS A 260 10.24 -18.09 -21.22
CA LYS A 260 9.46 -17.08 -21.96
C LYS A 260 7.94 -17.16 -21.76
N ASP A 261 7.38 -18.36 -21.73
CA ASP A 261 5.95 -18.59 -21.48
C ASP A 261 5.53 -18.11 -20.09
N ARG A 262 6.37 -18.33 -19.08
CA ARG A 262 6.16 -17.80 -17.73
C ARG A 262 6.33 -16.29 -17.67
N GLN A 263 7.33 -15.73 -18.37
CA GLN A 263 7.47 -14.28 -18.48
C GLN A 263 6.22 -13.64 -19.09
N ALA A 264 5.72 -14.18 -20.20
CA ALA A 264 4.50 -13.73 -20.85
C ALA A 264 3.27 -13.87 -19.93
N TYR A 265 3.13 -15.00 -19.24
CA TYR A 265 2.07 -15.23 -18.27
C TYR A 265 2.02 -14.12 -17.20
N TYR A 266 3.12 -13.89 -16.48
CA TYR A 266 3.15 -12.88 -15.43
C TYR A 266 2.98 -11.47 -16.00
N PHE A 267 3.58 -11.17 -17.15
CA PHE A 267 3.47 -9.86 -17.79
C PHE A 267 2.01 -9.50 -18.10
N ILE A 268 1.28 -10.43 -18.72
CA ILE A 268 -0.13 -10.26 -19.07
C ILE A 268 -1.00 -10.25 -17.82
N LYS A 269 -0.80 -11.21 -16.90
CA LYS A 269 -1.54 -11.30 -15.64
C LYS A 269 -1.44 -9.99 -14.87
N HIS A 270 -0.24 -9.45 -14.69
CA HIS A 270 -0.01 -8.20 -13.97
C HIS A 270 -0.64 -7.01 -14.67
N ALA A 271 -0.53 -6.90 -15.99
CA ALA A 271 -1.16 -5.83 -16.75
C ALA A 271 -2.69 -5.85 -16.65
N MET A 272 -3.30 -7.04 -16.74
CA MET A 272 -4.75 -7.19 -16.59
C MET A 272 -5.19 -6.89 -15.16
N ASN A 273 -4.44 -7.38 -14.18
CA ASN A 273 -4.82 -7.24 -12.77
C ASN A 273 -4.70 -5.79 -12.29
N ILE A 274 -3.62 -5.09 -12.62
CA ILE A 274 -3.45 -3.70 -12.20
C ILE A 274 -4.52 -2.78 -12.82
N LEU A 275 -4.92 -3.02 -14.08
CA LEU A 275 -5.98 -2.24 -14.73
C LEU A 275 -7.34 -2.37 -14.04
N GLN A 276 -7.56 -3.39 -13.21
CA GLN A 276 -8.76 -3.48 -12.35
C GLN A 276 -8.85 -2.37 -11.31
N TYR A 277 -7.71 -1.77 -10.95
CA TYR A 277 -7.61 -0.72 -9.94
C TYR A 277 -7.62 0.69 -10.52
N LYS A 278 -7.59 0.83 -11.86
CA LYS A 278 -7.49 2.13 -12.53
C LYS A 278 -8.55 3.12 -12.04
N ASP A 279 -9.81 2.70 -12.01
CA ASP A 279 -10.93 3.59 -11.67
C ASP A 279 -10.86 4.08 -10.23
N LEU A 280 -10.34 3.26 -9.30
CA LEU A 280 -10.13 3.64 -7.90
C LEU A 280 -8.89 4.52 -7.71
N ALA A 281 -7.80 4.22 -8.42
CA ALA A 281 -6.54 4.96 -8.32
C ALA A 281 -6.60 6.34 -8.99
N CYS A 282 -7.41 6.47 -10.03
CA CYS A 282 -7.60 7.71 -10.79
C CYS A 282 -8.91 8.42 -10.42
N ALA A 283 -9.59 8.00 -9.34
CA ALA A 283 -10.83 8.61 -8.89
C ALA A 283 -10.58 10.08 -8.47
N ASP A 284 -11.52 10.96 -8.83
CA ASP A 284 -11.53 12.34 -8.38
C ASP A 284 -12.13 12.44 -6.97
N VAL A 285 -11.26 12.19 -5.98
CA VAL A 285 -11.53 12.23 -4.54
C VAL A 285 -10.34 12.88 -3.84
N GLU A 286 -10.59 13.55 -2.70
CA GLU A 286 -9.56 14.27 -1.95
C GLU A 286 -8.44 13.33 -1.45
N ILE A 287 -8.85 12.17 -0.91
CA ILE A 287 -7.94 11.12 -0.46
C ILE A 287 -8.02 9.95 -1.44
N PRO A 288 -6.91 9.54 -2.09
CA PRO A 288 -6.94 8.47 -3.07
C PRO A 288 -7.32 7.14 -2.42
N ILE A 289 -8.21 6.37 -3.06
CA ILE A 289 -8.62 5.04 -2.57
C ILE A 289 -7.51 4.02 -2.80
N ILE A 290 -6.83 4.11 -3.96
CA ILE A 290 -5.69 3.27 -4.32
C ILE A 290 -4.51 4.16 -4.70
N ALA A 291 -3.32 3.79 -4.25
CA ALA A 291 -2.07 4.37 -4.72
C ALA A 291 -1.10 3.25 -5.14
N ILE A 292 -0.64 3.29 -6.39
CA ILE A 292 0.46 2.42 -6.84
C ILE A 292 1.78 3.09 -6.47
N LEU A 293 2.64 2.41 -5.74
CA LEU A 293 3.98 2.87 -5.39
C LEU A 293 5.03 1.84 -5.81
N PRO A 294 6.26 2.28 -6.16
CA PRO A 294 7.35 1.36 -6.40
C PRO A 294 7.88 0.83 -5.06
N ASP A 295 8.32 -0.42 -5.05
CA ASP A 295 9.07 -0.95 -3.92
C ASP A 295 10.48 -0.38 -3.91
N TYR A 296 10.89 0.25 -2.80
CA TYR A 296 12.25 0.76 -2.68
C TYR A 296 13.31 -0.34 -2.82
N ALA A 297 13.06 -1.55 -2.29
CA ALA A 297 13.95 -2.69 -2.49
C ALA A 297 14.08 -3.16 -3.95
N ALA A 298 13.14 -2.78 -4.84
CA ALA A 298 13.24 -3.04 -6.28
C ALA A 298 14.01 -1.95 -7.03
N LEU A 299 14.25 -0.80 -6.40
CA LEU A 299 14.98 0.36 -6.94
C LEU A 299 16.36 0.57 -6.29
N GLN A 300 16.56 0.07 -5.08
CA GLN A 300 17.74 0.33 -4.23
C GLN A 300 18.25 -1.00 -3.66
N GLU A 301 19.51 -1.29 -3.93
CA GLU A 301 20.16 -2.54 -3.50
C GLU A 301 20.35 -2.59 -1.99
N GLU A 302 20.63 -1.44 -1.38
CA GLU A 302 20.86 -1.31 0.06
C GLU A 302 19.61 -1.66 0.88
N GLU A 303 18.41 -1.27 0.40
CA GLU A 303 17.13 -1.66 1.00
C GLU A 303 16.89 -3.17 0.92
N ARG A 304 17.24 -3.78 -0.23
CA ARG A 304 17.12 -5.23 -0.40
C ARG A 304 18.06 -5.98 0.55
N GLU A 305 19.30 -5.53 0.69
CA GLU A 305 20.27 -6.10 1.63
C GLU A 305 19.83 -5.95 3.09
N PHE A 306 19.22 -4.81 3.43
CA PHE A 306 18.65 -4.59 4.75
C PHE A 306 17.55 -5.60 5.09
N PHE A 307 16.57 -5.81 4.21
CA PHE A 307 15.51 -6.81 4.42
C PHE A 307 16.01 -8.25 4.42
N HIS A 308 17.06 -8.53 3.64
CA HIS A 308 17.71 -9.84 3.66
C HIS A 308 18.40 -10.10 5.01
N THR A 309 19.04 -9.07 5.59
CA THR A 309 19.67 -9.17 6.92
C THR A 309 18.64 -9.42 8.01
N LEU A 310 17.53 -8.66 8.03
CA LEU A 310 16.43 -8.92 8.96
C LEU A 310 15.82 -10.32 8.78
N GLY A 311 15.68 -10.76 7.53
CA GLY A 311 15.19 -12.10 7.21
C GLY A 311 16.09 -13.21 7.75
N LYS A 312 17.42 -13.04 7.69
CA LYS A 312 18.36 -13.99 8.30
C LYS A 312 18.11 -14.12 9.80
N ASP A 313 18.06 -12.99 10.52
CA ASP A 313 17.88 -13.00 11.97
C ASP A 313 16.58 -13.68 12.39
N ASP A 314 15.47 -13.39 11.71
CA ASP A 314 14.18 -13.99 12.03
C ASP A 314 14.04 -15.43 11.55
N SER A 315 14.77 -15.81 10.48
CA SER A 315 14.82 -17.21 10.03
C SER A 315 15.46 -18.13 11.08
N LEU A 316 16.41 -17.63 11.88
CA LEU A 316 16.99 -18.40 12.99
C LEU A 316 15.95 -18.73 14.06
N ILE A 317 15.04 -17.79 14.33
CA ILE A 317 13.95 -18.00 15.30
C ILE A 317 12.99 -19.04 14.75
N HIS A 318 12.58 -18.85 13.50
CA HIS A 318 11.63 -19.74 12.84
C HIS A 318 12.18 -21.16 12.75
N ALA A 319 13.40 -21.30 12.25
CA ALA A 319 14.11 -22.57 12.18
C ALA A 319 14.30 -23.17 13.58
N GLY A 320 14.53 -22.35 14.59
CA GLY A 320 14.67 -22.85 15.95
C GLY A 320 13.38 -23.39 16.57
N LYS A 321 12.22 -22.81 16.21
CA LYS A 321 10.90 -23.36 16.56
C LYS A 321 10.61 -24.63 15.74
N LEU A 322 10.97 -24.64 14.45
CA LEU A 322 10.76 -25.77 13.53
C LEU A 322 11.57 -27.02 13.93
N PHE A 323 12.87 -26.86 14.20
CA PHE A 323 13.81 -27.96 14.50
C PHE A 323 14.06 -28.16 16.00
N GLY A 324 13.45 -27.35 16.87
CA GLY A 324 13.56 -27.51 18.33
C GLY A 324 14.96 -27.23 18.88
N ARG A 325 15.80 -26.53 18.13
CA ARG A 325 17.19 -26.20 18.48
C ARG A 325 17.46 -24.71 18.30
N ARG A 326 18.53 -24.20 18.91
CA ARG A 326 18.95 -22.80 18.69
C ARG A 326 20.11 -22.78 17.70
N PHE A 327 20.08 -21.81 16.80
CA PHE A 327 21.17 -21.52 15.85
C PHE A 327 21.77 -20.15 16.22
N GLN A 328 23.09 -20.05 16.22
CA GLN A 328 23.82 -18.83 16.55
C GLN A 328 24.00 -17.91 15.35
N SER A 329 24.04 -18.48 14.14
CA SER A 329 24.17 -17.73 12.90
C SER A 329 23.41 -18.40 11.75
N PHE A 330 23.19 -17.63 10.68
CA PHE A 330 22.57 -18.16 9.46
C PHE A 330 23.48 -19.20 8.78
N GLU A 331 24.79 -19.03 8.87
CA GLU A 331 25.76 -20.00 8.37
C GLU A 331 25.64 -21.34 9.11
N GLU A 332 25.47 -21.34 10.44
CA GLU A 332 25.22 -22.58 11.21
C GLU A 332 23.91 -23.26 10.79
N LEU A 333 22.85 -22.47 10.57
CA LEU A 333 21.58 -23.00 10.07
C LEU A 333 21.74 -23.65 8.68
N MET A 334 22.49 -23.01 7.78
CA MET A 334 22.73 -23.54 6.44
C MET A 334 23.60 -24.81 6.47
N ASP A 335 24.64 -24.86 7.31
CA ASP A 335 25.46 -26.06 7.49
C ASP A 335 24.62 -27.23 8.00
N PHE A 336 23.77 -26.99 9.02
CA PHE A 336 22.82 -28.00 9.50
C PHE A 336 21.83 -28.43 8.40
N ALA A 337 21.25 -27.48 7.66
CA ALA A 337 20.31 -27.76 6.58
C ALA A 337 20.95 -28.56 5.43
N HIS A 338 22.25 -28.42 5.19
CA HIS A 338 22.98 -29.22 4.21
C HIS A 338 23.06 -30.71 4.59
N GLU A 339 23.09 -31.05 5.88
CA GLU A 339 23.11 -32.43 6.36
C GLU A 339 21.76 -33.15 6.16
N LEU A 340 20.66 -32.40 6.01
CA LEU A 340 19.31 -32.90 5.78
C LEU A 340 19.03 -33.08 4.27
N ASP A 341 19.89 -33.86 3.63
CA ASP A 341 19.93 -34.12 2.18
C ASP A 341 18.81 -35.04 1.66
N THR A 342 18.08 -35.71 2.57
CA THR A 342 16.97 -36.61 2.26
C THR A 342 15.72 -36.23 3.05
N ILE A 343 14.54 -36.54 2.51
CA ILE A 343 13.26 -36.16 3.13
C ILE A 343 13.10 -36.87 4.48
N GLU A 344 13.55 -38.12 4.58
CA GLU A 344 13.53 -38.89 5.82
C GLU A 344 14.39 -38.22 6.91
N ARG A 345 15.59 -37.75 6.56
CA ARG A 345 16.46 -37.01 7.50
C ARG A 345 15.85 -35.67 7.90
N ALA A 346 15.30 -34.93 6.94
CA ALA A 346 14.67 -33.65 7.23
C ALA A 346 13.47 -33.81 8.19
N ILE A 347 12.61 -34.80 7.96
CA ILE A 347 11.45 -35.08 8.83
C ILE A 347 11.90 -35.48 10.23
N ALA A 348 12.93 -36.32 10.35
CA ALA A 348 13.42 -36.78 11.64
C ALA A 348 13.89 -35.64 12.56
N GLU A 349 14.30 -34.50 11.99
CA GLU A 349 14.76 -33.32 12.73
C GLU A 349 13.66 -32.27 12.97
N ILE A 350 12.46 -32.42 12.38
CA ILE A 350 11.35 -31.49 12.59
C ILE A 350 10.73 -31.77 13.97
N SER A 351 10.82 -30.79 14.87
CA SER A 351 10.22 -30.87 16.21
C SER A 351 8.77 -30.37 16.24
N ASP A 352 8.45 -29.39 15.40
CA ASP A 352 7.12 -28.76 15.34
C ASP A 352 6.64 -28.71 13.89
N GLU A 353 5.87 -29.72 13.49
CA GLU A 353 5.28 -29.81 12.15
C GLU A 353 4.37 -28.62 11.83
N SER A 354 3.80 -27.95 12.83
CA SER A 354 2.94 -26.78 12.60
C SER A 354 3.71 -25.58 12.01
N ARG A 355 5.05 -25.60 12.08
CA ARG A 355 5.92 -24.58 11.48
C ARG A 355 6.34 -24.91 10.05
N VAL A 356 5.93 -26.04 9.51
CA VAL A 356 6.12 -26.37 8.10
C VAL A 356 4.93 -25.87 7.29
N LEU A 357 5.14 -24.91 6.41
CA LEU A 357 4.07 -24.40 5.56
C LEU A 357 4.57 -23.94 4.18
N PHE A 358 4.38 -24.78 3.17
CA PHE A 358 4.63 -24.41 1.76
C PHE A 358 3.47 -23.62 1.17
N ASP A 359 2.26 -24.12 1.38
CA ASP A 359 1.03 -23.60 0.83
C ASP A 359 -0.15 -24.12 1.65
N THR A 360 -1.03 -23.22 2.09
CA THR A 360 -2.20 -23.57 2.91
C THR A 360 -3.21 -24.47 2.20
N GLU A 361 -3.18 -24.53 0.87
CA GLU A 361 -4.07 -25.39 0.07
C GLU A 361 -3.50 -26.80 -0.11
N TRP A 362 -2.24 -27.04 0.27
CA TRP A 362 -1.64 -28.36 0.13
C TRP A 362 -2.11 -29.28 1.25
N THR A 363 -2.68 -30.40 0.83
CA THR A 363 -3.11 -31.49 1.72
C THR A 363 -2.06 -32.60 1.76
N GLY A 364 -2.04 -33.37 2.84
CA GLY A 364 -1.12 -34.50 3.03
C GLY A 364 -0.09 -34.22 4.13
N ASP A 365 0.71 -35.24 4.43
CA ASP A 365 1.76 -35.15 5.45
C ASP A 365 2.97 -34.32 4.99
N VAL A 366 3.85 -33.98 5.93
CA VAL A 366 5.06 -33.18 5.68
C VAL A 366 5.94 -33.81 4.60
N SER A 367 6.05 -35.15 4.58
CA SER A 367 6.81 -35.89 3.57
C SER A 367 6.30 -35.63 2.15
N SER A 368 4.99 -35.78 1.95
CA SER A 368 4.36 -35.54 0.64
C SER A 368 4.51 -34.09 0.21
N GLN A 369 4.43 -33.15 1.15
CA GLN A 369 4.61 -31.72 0.85
C GLN A 369 6.05 -31.38 0.47
N LEU A 370 7.05 -31.92 1.16
CA LEU A 370 8.47 -31.75 0.81
C LEU A 370 8.76 -32.31 -0.59
N HIS A 371 8.26 -33.51 -0.89
CA HIS A 371 8.37 -34.10 -2.23
C HIS A 371 7.75 -33.18 -3.29
N ARG A 372 6.54 -32.67 -3.04
CA ARG A 372 5.85 -31.76 -3.96
C ARG A 372 6.63 -30.45 -4.17
N ALA A 373 7.15 -29.87 -3.09
CA ALA A 373 7.92 -28.63 -3.16
C ALA A 373 9.20 -28.80 -3.99
N LEU A 374 9.98 -29.86 -3.74
CA LEU A 374 11.22 -30.15 -4.47
C LEU A 374 11.00 -30.44 -5.97
N GLN A 375 9.81 -30.91 -6.35
CA GLN A 375 9.46 -31.10 -7.77
C GLN A 375 8.82 -29.87 -8.42
N SER A 376 8.49 -28.83 -7.65
CA SER A 376 7.85 -27.63 -8.19
C SER A 376 8.82 -26.82 -9.05
N GLU A 377 8.31 -26.21 -10.12
CA GLU A 377 9.10 -25.36 -11.02
C GLU A 377 9.76 -24.17 -10.29
N HIS A 378 9.15 -23.71 -9.18
CA HIS A 378 9.65 -22.57 -8.41
C HIS A 378 10.90 -22.90 -7.59
N TYR A 379 10.97 -24.09 -7.00
CA TYR A 379 12.09 -24.49 -6.14
C TYR A 379 13.14 -25.30 -6.88
N LYS A 380 12.73 -26.19 -7.80
CA LYS A 380 13.62 -27.12 -8.51
C LYS A 380 14.74 -26.45 -9.30
N LEU A 381 14.55 -25.20 -9.70
CA LEU A 381 15.56 -24.40 -10.41
C LEU A 381 16.72 -23.94 -9.52
N PHE A 382 16.52 -23.91 -8.20
CA PHE A 382 17.45 -23.28 -7.26
C PHE A 382 17.83 -24.17 -6.06
N ILE A 383 17.01 -25.17 -5.72
CA ILE A 383 17.14 -25.97 -4.51
C ILE A 383 16.89 -27.45 -4.82
N ASP A 384 17.83 -28.30 -4.41
CA ASP A 384 17.78 -29.76 -4.56
C ASP A 384 17.78 -30.53 -3.23
N SER A 385 18.06 -29.86 -2.10
CA SER A 385 18.06 -30.45 -0.75
C SER A 385 16.80 -30.07 0.06
N PRO A 386 16.13 -31.03 0.74
CA PRO A 386 14.99 -30.77 1.63
C PRO A 386 15.32 -29.84 2.80
N GLY A 387 16.48 -29.99 3.45
CA GLY A 387 16.90 -29.08 4.52
C GLY A 387 17.11 -27.65 4.02
N ILE A 388 17.81 -27.51 2.89
CA ILE A 388 18.05 -26.21 2.27
C ILE A 388 16.74 -25.55 1.83
N LEU A 389 15.77 -26.34 1.37
CA LEU A 389 14.43 -25.86 1.06
C LEU A 389 13.76 -25.25 2.29
N LEU A 390 13.77 -25.94 3.43
CA LEU A 390 13.18 -25.44 4.69
C LEU A 390 13.88 -24.16 5.17
N ALA A 391 15.21 -24.12 5.17
CA ALA A 391 15.98 -22.95 5.58
C ALA A 391 15.77 -21.74 4.63
N SER A 392 15.80 -21.99 3.32
CA SER A 392 15.59 -20.94 2.30
C SER A 392 14.17 -20.39 2.33
N GLN A 393 13.19 -21.25 2.60
CA GLN A 393 11.80 -20.84 2.78
C GLN A 393 11.63 -19.96 4.02
N ALA A 394 12.23 -20.35 5.14
CA ALA A 394 12.24 -19.54 6.36
C ALA A 394 12.82 -18.15 6.08
N LEU A 395 14.00 -18.08 5.45
CA LEU A 395 14.63 -16.83 5.05
C LEU A 395 13.72 -15.98 4.14
N GLY A 396 13.24 -16.56 3.04
CA GLY A 396 12.44 -15.82 2.06
C GLY A 396 11.14 -15.28 2.65
N ARG A 397 10.41 -16.09 3.41
CA ARG A 397 9.13 -15.70 4.02
C ARG A 397 9.32 -14.67 5.14
N MET A 398 10.37 -14.81 5.95
CA MET A 398 10.68 -13.81 6.99
C MET A 398 11.17 -12.48 6.40
N SER A 399 11.97 -12.50 5.34
CA SER A 399 12.32 -11.28 4.59
C SER A 399 11.08 -10.55 4.07
N VAL A 400 10.12 -11.27 3.49
CA VAL A 400 8.87 -10.66 2.97
C VAL A 400 8.02 -10.07 4.11
N SER A 401 7.88 -10.78 5.24
CA SER A 401 7.17 -10.26 6.41
C SER A 401 7.84 -8.99 6.96
N ASN A 402 9.17 -8.97 7.05
CA ASN A 402 9.92 -7.80 7.50
C ASN A 402 9.81 -6.62 6.54
N GLU A 403 9.93 -6.86 5.24
CA GLU A 403 9.72 -5.84 4.21
C GLU A 403 8.34 -5.18 4.38
N LEU A 404 7.29 -5.99 4.55
CA LEU A 404 5.93 -5.49 4.73
C LEU A 404 5.77 -4.67 6.02
N LEU A 405 6.30 -5.14 7.15
CA LEU A 405 6.22 -4.43 8.43
C LEU A 405 6.97 -3.08 8.38
N VAL A 406 8.17 -3.06 7.79
CA VAL A 406 8.96 -1.83 7.64
C VAL A 406 8.28 -0.83 6.71
N LYS A 407 7.75 -1.29 5.57
CA LYS A 407 6.97 -0.43 4.66
C LYS A 407 5.72 0.12 5.32
N SER A 408 5.01 -0.72 6.08
CA SER A 408 3.82 -0.32 6.84
C SER A 408 4.16 0.79 7.84
N ARG A 409 5.26 0.65 8.60
CA ARG A 409 5.75 1.69 9.50
C ARG A 409 6.14 2.97 8.75
N ARG A 410 6.92 2.86 7.66
CA ARG A 410 7.36 4.01 6.86
C ARG A 410 6.19 4.83 6.32
N LEU A 411 5.17 4.14 5.83
CA LEU A 411 3.97 4.75 5.26
C LEU A 411 2.91 5.07 6.32
N ASN A 412 3.18 4.92 7.62
CA ASN A 412 2.19 5.09 8.70
C ASN A 412 0.88 4.33 8.41
N GLY A 413 0.99 3.07 8.01
CA GLY A 413 -0.12 2.22 7.63
C GLY A 413 -0.03 0.83 8.25
N THR A 414 -1.01 0.02 7.90
CA THR A 414 -1.27 -1.31 8.44
C THR A 414 -1.10 -2.36 7.34
N PRO A 415 -0.42 -3.48 7.60
CA PRO A 415 -0.19 -4.49 6.58
C PRO A 415 -1.49 -5.16 6.12
N ILE A 416 -1.58 -5.40 4.80
CA ILE A 416 -2.65 -6.15 4.15
C ILE A 416 -2.03 -7.33 3.38
N ILE A 417 -2.51 -8.53 3.64
CA ILE A 417 -2.12 -9.75 2.91
C ILE A 417 -3.38 -10.52 2.53
N ASP A 418 -3.56 -10.86 1.27
CA ASP A 418 -4.65 -11.74 0.80
C ASP A 418 -4.24 -13.20 0.61
N ALA A 419 -2.94 -13.46 0.39
CA ALA A 419 -2.31 -14.77 0.32
C ALA A 419 -2.28 -15.46 1.72
N PRO A 420 -3.03 -16.55 1.94
CA PRO A 420 -3.14 -17.16 3.27
C PRO A 420 -1.81 -17.69 3.82
N THR A 421 -0.96 -18.27 2.96
CA THR A 421 0.38 -18.71 3.33
C THR A 421 1.23 -17.57 3.89
N SER A 422 1.29 -16.44 3.18
CA SER A 422 2.07 -15.29 3.62
C SER A 422 1.51 -14.65 4.88
N TRP A 423 0.19 -14.69 5.07
CA TRP A 423 -0.43 -14.25 6.32
C TRP A 423 0.03 -15.09 7.51
N GLN A 424 0.09 -16.42 7.37
CA GLN A 424 0.54 -17.29 8.44
C GLN A 424 1.99 -17.00 8.85
N TYR A 425 2.88 -16.72 7.88
CA TYR A 425 4.24 -16.29 8.16
C TYR A 425 4.33 -14.91 8.84
N LEU A 426 3.46 -13.97 8.48
CA LEU A 426 3.37 -12.69 9.19
C LEU A 426 2.90 -12.89 10.63
N ALA A 427 1.91 -13.75 10.85
CA ALA A 427 1.41 -14.08 12.19
C ALA A 427 2.50 -14.71 13.07
N TRP A 428 3.28 -15.65 12.53
CA TRP A 428 4.45 -16.19 13.23
C TRP A 428 5.52 -15.14 13.50
N LYS A 429 5.77 -14.22 12.56
CA LYS A 429 6.68 -13.10 12.82
C LYS A 429 6.18 -12.28 14.02
N MET A 430 4.91 -11.87 14.01
CA MET A 430 4.34 -11.08 15.10
C MET A 430 4.40 -11.81 16.44
N GLU A 431 4.14 -13.12 16.45
CA GLU A 431 4.36 -13.98 17.62
C GLU A 431 5.80 -13.86 18.13
N TYR A 432 6.80 -14.01 17.25
CA TYR A 432 8.21 -13.95 17.61
C TYR A 432 8.66 -12.57 18.11
N ASP A 433 8.14 -11.49 17.53
CA ASP A 433 8.39 -10.12 17.99
C ASP A 433 7.74 -9.85 19.35
N SER A 434 6.53 -10.38 19.58
CA SER A 434 5.80 -10.19 20.84
C SER A 434 6.52 -10.86 22.01
N GLU A 435 7.14 -12.03 21.79
CA GLU A 435 8.01 -12.71 22.76
C GLU A 435 9.25 -11.86 23.11
N ARG A 436 9.61 -10.88 22.26
CA ARG A 436 10.80 -10.01 22.39
C ARG A 436 10.52 -8.59 22.90
N ALA A 437 9.26 -8.26 23.22
CA ALA A 437 8.84 -7.02 23.89
C ALA A 437 8.88 -5.70 23.06
N GLU A 438 8.53 -5.73 21.76
CA GLU A 438 8.27 -4.52 20.95
C GLU A 438 6.83 -4.44 20.40
N LEU A 439 5.82 -4.41 21.27
CA LEU A 439 4.43 -4.17 20.85
C LEU A 439 4.09 -2.68 20.84
N LYS A 440 4.44 -1.98 19.75
CA LYS A 440 3.89 -0.65 19.44
C LYS A 440 3.69 -0.45 17.95
N THR A 441 2.78 -1.19 17.33
CA THR A 441 2.23 -0.80 16.01
C THR A 441 0.81 -1.28 15.82
N GLY A 442 -0.14 -0.36 15.62
CA GLY A 442 -1.29 -0.54 14.71
C GLY A 442 -2.22 -1.75 14.87
N ASP A 443 -2.22 -2.44 16.02
CA ASP A 443 -2.95 -3.70 16.19
C ASP A 443 -4.47 -3.53 15.96
N HIS A 444 -5.07 -2.40 16.36
CA HIS A 444 -6.49 -2.14 16.13
C HIS A 444 -6.88 -2.23 14.64
N ASP A 445 -6.21 -1.47 13.79
CA ASP A 445 -6.50 -1.43 12.35
C ASP A 445 -6.22 -2.78 11.70
N LEU A 446 -5.15 -3.46 12.15
CA LEU A 446 -4.78 -4.78 11.63
C LEU A 446 -5.86 -5.81 11.91
N HIS A 447 -6.40 -5.82 13.14
CA HIS A 447 -7.49 -6.70 13.52
C HIS A 447 -8.75 -6.45 12.68
N ILE A 448 -9.07 -5.18 12.37
CA ILE A 448 -10.24 -4.85 11.55
C ILE A 448 -10.05 -5.27 10.11
N VAL A 449 -8.94 -4.86 9.48
CA VAL A 449 -8.60 -5.20 8.11
C VAL A 449 -8.58 -6.72 7.94
N ARG A 450 -7.94 -7.44 8.86
CA ARG A 450 -7.88 -8.90 8.79
C ARG A 450 -9.26 -9.53 8.94
N GLY A 451 -10.05 -9.08 9.91
CA GLY A 451 -11.40 -9.60 10.10
C GLY A 451 -12.28 -9.40 8.87
N LEU A 452 -12.20 -8.23 8.21
CA LEU A 452 -12.90 -7.99 6.94
C LEU A 452 -12.46 -8.94 5.83
N GLN A 453 -11.15 -9.20 5.69
CA GLN A 453 -10.65 -10.14 4.70
C GLN A 453 -11.16 -11.57 4.93
N ASP A 454 -11.21 -12.00 6.21
CA ASP A 454 -11.69 -13.33 6.59
C ASP A 454 -13.21 -13.48 6.41
N LEU A 455 -13.98 -12.45 6.76
CA LEU A 455 -15.42 -12.43 6.50
C LEU A 455 -15.73 -12.47 5.02
N ALA A 456 -15.02 -11.69 4.21
CA ALA A 456 -15.19 -11.66 2.76
C ALA A 456 -14.92 -13.00 2.06
N LYS A 457 -14.14 -13.91 2.68
CA LYS A 457 -13.87 -15.25 2.14
C LYS A 457 -14.88 -16.31 2.56
N ASN A 458 -15.56 -16.14 3.70
CA ASN A 458 -16.30 -17.24 4.35
C ASN A 458 -17.78 -16.93 4.62
N GLU A 459 -18.06 -15.85 5.35
CA GLU A 459 -19.40 -15.62 5.94
C GLU A 459 -20.14 -14.43 5.30
N MET A 460 -19.40 -13.53 4.66
CA MET A 460 -19.93 -12.31 4.02
C MET A 460 -19.26 -12.06 2.67
N GLU A 461 -19.39 -12.99 1.72
CA GLU A 461 -18.79 -12.92 0.37
C GLU A 461 -19.07 -11.61 -0.38
N TRP A 462 -20.20 -10.95 -0.07
CA TRP A 462 -20.53 -9.64 -0.66
C TRP A 462 -19.51 -8.54 -0.30
N LEU A 463 -18.81 -8.65 0.84
CA LEU A 463 -17.69 -7.76 1.21
C LEU A 463 -16.52 -7.91 0.23
N GLY A 464 -16.32 -9.11 -0.32
CA GLY A 464 -15.32 -9.38 -1.36
C GLY A 464 -15.65 -8.74 -2.70
N ASN A 465 -16.91 -8.35 -2.90
CA ASN A 465 -17.48 -8.01 -4.21
C ASN A 465 -18.13 -6.62 -4.24
N ILE A 466 -17.68 -5.69 -3.38
CA ILE A 466 -18.13 -4.30 -3.39
C ILE A 466 -17.64 -3.62 -4.69
N PRO A 467 -18.55 -3.08 -5.54
CA PRO A 467 -18.16 -2.45 -6.79
C PRO A 467 -17.31 -1.17 -6.59
N PRO A 468 -16.35 -0.88 -7.49
CA PRO A 468 -15.51 0.31 -7.40
C PRO A 468 -16.28 1.65 -7.34
N ASP A 469 -17.37 1.78 -8.10
CA ASP A 469 -18.23 2.96 -8.11
C ASP A 469 -18.88 3.21 -6.74
N VAL A 470 -19.26 2.14 -6.03
CA VAL A 470 -19.79 2.25 -4.66
C VAL A 470 -18.72 2.73 -3.68
N LEU A 471 -17.47 2.25 -3.78
CA LEU A 471 -16.38 2.73 -2.93
C LEU A 471 -16.10 4.22 -3.17
N ILE A 472 -16.14 4.67 -4.43
CA ILE A 472 -16.00 6.09 -4.79
C ILE A 472 -17.16 6.91 -4.20
N ASP A 473 -18.39 6.42 -4.28
CA ASP A 473 -19.55 7.08 -3.71
C ASP A 473 -19.49 7.19 -2.18
N ILE A 474 -18.98 6.15 -1.49
CA ILE A 474 -18.73 6.17 -0.04
C ILE A 474 -17.75 7.30 0.31
N ARG A 475 -16.66 7.47 -0.46
CA ARG A 475 -15.70 8.56 -0.25
C ARG A 475 -16.33 9.93 -0.44
N LYS A 476 -17.06 10.13 -1.54
CA LYS A 476 -17.70 11.42 -1.86
C LYS A 476 -18.76 11.84 -0.85
N GLN A 477 -19.37 10.87 -0.17
CA GLN A 477 -20.39 11.12 0.86
C GLN A 477 -19.80 11.33 2.26
N GLY A 478 -18.48 11.21 2.47
CA GLY A 478 -17.86 11.33 3.78
C GLY A 478 -18.28 10.22 4.75
N ALA A 479 -18.65 9.05 4.22
CA ALA A 479 -19.27 7.95 4.98
C ALA A 479 -18.28 7.13 5.82
N MET A 480 -16.96 7.35 5.65
CA MET A 480 -15.92 6.51 6.22
C MET A 480 -15.89 6.51 7.75
N GLU A 481 -16.05 7.67 8.37
CA GLU A 481 -15.96 7.79 9.84
C GLU A 481 -17.05 6.98 10.55
N GLU A 482 -18.29 7.05 10.04
CA GLU A 482 -19.41 6.25 10.57
C GLU A 482 -19.17 4.74 10.36
N ILE A 483 -18.65 4.35 9.19
CA ILE A 483 -18.33 2.94 8.91
C ILE A 483 -17.23 2.44 9.85
N ARG A 484 -16.17 3.23 10.08
CA ARG A 484 -15.09 2.88 11.02
C ARG A 484 -15.58 2.75 12.44
N SER A 485 -16.36 3.71 12.91
CA SER A 485 -16.93 3.66 14.26
C SER A 485 -17.80 2.41 14.46
N MET A 486 -18.56 2.02 13.43
CA MET A 486 -19.35 0.80 13.43
C MET A 486 -18.45 -0.46 13.44
N LEU A 487 -17.47 -0.55 12.54
CA LEU A 487 -16.61 -1.73 12.42
C LEU A 487 -15.68 -1.93 13.63
N GLY A 488 -15.11 -0.84 14.17
CA GLY A 488 -14.09 -0.87 15.23
C GLY A 488 -14.64 -0.97 16.65
N SER A 489 -15.96 -0.98 16.82
CA SER A 489 -16.59 -1.13 18.15
C SER A 489 -16.18 -2.46 18.81
N GLY A 490 -15.68 -2.41 20.04
CA GLY A 490 -15.28 -3.60 20.81
C GLY A 490 -13.92 -4.22 20.45
N ILE A 491 -13.22 -3.69 19.43
CA ILE A 491 -11.95 -4.29 18.94
C ILE A 491 -10.78 -3.98 19.88
N ASN A 492 -10.74 -2.79 20.48
CA ASN A 492 -9.65 -2.40 21.39
C ASN A 492 -9.56 -3.32 22.61
N GLU A 493 -10.70 -3.75 23.14
CA GLU A 493 -10.77 -4.69 24.26
C GLU A 493 -10.16 -6.05 23.87
N ILE A 494 -10.40 -6.50 22.64
CA ILE A 494 -9.85 -7.76 22.11
C ILE A 494 -8.34 -7.64 21.95
N VAL A 495 -7.87 -6.59 21.28
CA VAL A 495 -6.43 -6.32 21.05
C VAL A 495 -5.67 -6.25 22.36
N ASN A 496 -6.17 -5.48 23.34
CA ASN A 496 -5.53 -5.33 24.64
C ASN A 496 -5.51 -6.63 25.45
N SER A 497 -6.47 -7.54 25.23
CA SER A 497 -6.51 -8.83 25.91
C SER A 497 -5.58 -9.88 25.29
N ASN A 498 -5.50 -9.93 23.95
CA ASN A 498 -4.64 -10.84 23.20
C ASN A 498 -4.44 -10.32 21.75
N PRO A 499 -3.29 -9.67 21.46
CA PRO A 499 -2.98 -9.12 20.13
C PRO A 499 -2.86 -10.17 19.01
N ALA A 500 -2.79 -11.46 19.32
CA ALA A 500 -2.76 -12.52 18.31
C ALA A 500 -4.16 -13.08 17.97
N ASN A 501 -5.21 -12.64 18.67
CA ASN A 501 -6.55 -13.22 18.56
C ASN A 501 -7.41 -12.61 17.44
N PHE A 502 -6.96 -12.78 16.19
CA PHE A 502 -7.67 -12.28 15.01
C PHE A 502 -9.05 -12.92 14.80
N HIS A 503 -9.24 -14.17 15.22
CA HIS A 503 -10.53 -14.86 15.13
C HIS A 503 -11.63 -14.15 15.92
N ARG A 504 -11.33 -13.71 17.15
CA ARG A 504 -12.31 -12.98 17.97
C ARG A 504 -12.65 -11.62 17.38
N SER A 505 -11.68 -10.94 16.75
CA SER A 505 -11.96 -9.67 16.05
C SER A 505 -12.86 -9.87 14.84
N ARG A 506 -12.66 -10.93 14.06
CA ARG A 506 -13.56 -11.31 12.97
C ARG A 506 -15.01 -11.45 13.48
N ASP A 507 -15.20 -12.19 14.56
CA ASP A 507 -16.53 -12.45 15.14
C ASP A 507 -17.19 -11.14 15.61
N GLN A 508 -16.43 -10.27 16.29
CA GLN A 508 -16.93 -8.95 16.72
C GLN A 508 -17.33 -8.07 15.53
N ILE A 509 -16.55 -8.06 14.44
CA ILE A 509 -16.88 -7.29 13.23
C ILE A 509 -18.14 -7.83 12.57
N PHE A 510 -18.31 -9.15 12.54
CA PHE A 510 -19.54 -9.77 12.04
C PHE A 510 -20.76 -9.28 12.82
N GLU A 511 -20.69 -9.32 14.16
CA GLU A 511 -21.75 -8.83 15.04
C GLU A 511 -22.04 -7.35 14.79
N ASN A 512 -21.01 -6.50 14.72
CA ASN A 512 -21.14 -5.07 14.47
C ASN A 512 -21.89 -4.78 13.15
N ILE A 513 -21.54 -5.47 12.06
CA ILE A 513 -22.21 -5.33 10.76
C ILE A 513 -23.66 -5.80 10.86
N ASN A 514 -23.91 -6.95 11.49
CA ASN A 514 -25.24 -7.53 11.58
C ASN A 514 -26.18 -6.65 12.42
N GLU A 515 -25.71 -6.14 13.56
CA GLU A 515 -26.44 -5.18 14.38
C GLU A 515 -26.78 -3.90 13.62
N ALA A 516 -25.81 -3.36 12.87
CA ALA A 516 -26.04 -2.20 12.01
C ALA A 516 -27.12 -2.48 10.96
N PHE A 517 -27.10 -3.65 10.33
CA PHE A 517 -28.10 -4.07 9.35
C PHE A 517 -29.48 -4.29 9.99
N ILE A 518 -29.55 -4.87 11.19
CA ILE A 518 -30.80 -5.02 11.95
C ILE A 518 -31.39 -3.65 12.28
N LYS A 519 -30.57 -2.73 12.80
CA LYS A 519 -30.98 -1.35 13.08
C LYS A 519 -31.45 -0.63 11.82
N HIS A 520 -30.74 -0.81 10.70
CA HIS A 520 -31.14 -0.23 9.42
C HIS A 520 -32.49 -0.80 8.92
N LYS A 521 -32.71 -2.12 9.02
CA LYS A 521 -34.00 -2.75 8.70
C LYS A 521 -35.12 -2.20 9.60
N LYS A 522 -34.85 -1.97 10.88
CA LYS A 522 -35.81 -1.36 11.82
C LYS A 522 -36.15 0.08 11.41
N ASN A 523 -35.17 0.90 11.07
CA ASN A 523 -35.40 2.27 10.58
C ASN A 523 -36.25 2.28 9.30
N ILE A 524 -36.00 1.32 8.38
CA ILE A 524 -36.86 1.15 7.20
C ILE A 524 -38.29 0.75 7.59
N ALA A 525 -38.45 -0.19 8.54
CA ALA A 525 -39.75 -0.63 9.00
C ALA A 525 -40.53 0.51 9.69
N GLU A 526 -39.87 1.35 10.49
CA GLU A 526 -40.45 2.54 11.09
C GLU A 526 -40.92 3.54 10.04
N LEU A 527 -40.11 3.78 8.98
CA LEU A 527 -40.54 4.62 7.85
C LEU A 527 -41.76 4.04 7.12
N ARG A 528 -41.83 2.71 6.95
CA ARG A 528 -43.01 2.04 6.37
C ARG A 528 -44.23 2.16 7.27
N ALA A 529 -44.05 2.01 8.59
CA ALA A 529 -45.12 2.04 9.59
C ALA A 529 -45.78 3.42 9.70
N LYS A 530 -45.14 4.49 9.23
CA LYS A 530 -45.74 5.83 9.16
C LYS A 530 -47.01 5.87 8.26
N GLN A 531 -47.29 4.85 7.42
CA GLN A 531 -48.55 4.62 6.65
C GLN A 531 -49.26 5.89 6.14
N TRP A 532 -48.57 6.70 5.32
CA TRP A 532 -49.16 7.93 4.79
C TRP A 532 -50.05 7.65 3.59
N LYS A 533 -51.30 8.14 3.66
CA LYS A 533 -52.25 8.13 2.54
C LYS A 533 -52.25 9.48 1.84
N PHE A 534 -52.00 9.50 0.54
CA PHE A 534 -52.26 10.66 -0.32
C PHE A 534 -53.27 10.25 -1.39
N ALA A 535 -54.36 11.02 -1.52
CA ALA A 535 -55.49 10.67 -2.40
C ALA A 535 -56.01 9.22 -2.19
N GLY A 536 -56.07 8.75 -0.94
CA GLY A 536 -56.57 7.42 -0.59
C GLY A 536 -55.61 6.24 -0.86
N LYS A 537 -54.42 6.48 -1.41
CA LYS A 537 -53.40 5.44 -1.66
C LYS A 537 -52.25 5.51 -0.67
N ASP A 538 -51.80 4.36 -0.18
CA ASP A 538 -50.66 4.23 0.72
C ASP A 538 -49.35 4.48 -0.03
N MET A 539 -48.72 5.61 0.29
CA MET A 539 -47.45 6.06 -0.31
C MET A 539 -46.22 5.48 0.39
N GLY A 540 -46.37 4.94 1.61
CA GLY A 540 -45.26 4.39 2.40
C GLY A 540 -44.64 3.14 1.77
N SER A 541 -45.46 2.35 1.07
CA SER A 541 -45.03 1.15 0.36
C SER A 541 -44.17 1.44 -0.89
N TRP A 542 -44.47 2.53 -1.61
CA TRP A 542 -43.82 2.85 -2.90
C TRP A 542 -42.46 3.53 -2.75
N MET A 543 -42.30 4.36 -1.71
CA MET A 543 -41.04 5.07 -1.47
C MET A 543 -39.90 4.12 -1.06
N VAL A 544 -40.23 2.95 -0.49
CA VAL A 544 -39.25 1.98 0.05
C VAL A 544 -38.90 0.84 -0.93
N MET A 545 -39.75 0.55 -1.93
CA MET A 545 -39.59 -0.60 -2.84
C MET A 545 -38.58 -0.46 -4.00
N GLY A 546 -37.87 0.67 -4.11
CA GLY A 546 -36.60 0.70 -4.85
C GLY A 546 -36.63 0.49 -6.38
N THR A 547 -37.78 0.46 -7.05
CA THR A 547 -37.82 0.26 -8.52
C THR A 547 -37.84 1.55 -9.36
N LEU A 548 -38.07 2.73 -8.77
CA LEU A 548 -38.20 4.00 -9.53
C LEU A 548 -37.36 5.17 -8.99
N GLY A 549 -36.59 4.98 -7.92
CA GLY A 549 -35.89 6.08 -7.24
C GLY A 549 -34.61 6.58 -7.92
N VAL A 550 -33.97 5.77 -8.76
CA VAL A 550 -32.68 6.13 -9.39
C VAL A 550 -32.89 7.06 -10.61
N ALA A 551 -34.03 6.97 -11.30
CA ALA A 551 -34.33 7.86 -12.43
C ALA A 551 -34.68 9.30 -11.98
N ALA A 552 -35.36 9.46 -10.83
CA ALA A 552 -35.81 10.77 -10.35
C ALA A 552 -34.67 11.63 -9.78
N ALA A 553 -33.62 11.01 -9.25
CA ALA A 553 -32.47 11.72 -8.69
C ALA A 553 -31.46 12.21 -9.75
N VAL A 554 -31.42 11.58 -10.93
CA VAL A 554 -30.45 11.89 -12.00
C VAL A 554 -31.01 12.84 -13.07
N THR A 555 -32.34 12.90 -13.23
CA THR A 555 -32.97 13.68 -14.31
C THR A 555 -33.61 15.00 -13.86
N GLY A 556 -33.66 15.27 -12.55
CA GLY A 556 -34.43 16.40 -12.01
C GLY A 556 -35.95 16.28 -12.25
N MET A 557 -36.44 15.14 -12.76
CA MET A 557 -37.85 14.89 -12.96
C MET A 557 -38.45 14.21 -11.73
N PRO A 558 -39.51 14.77 -11.14
CA PRO A 558 -40.11 14.19 -9.96
C PRO A 558 -40.77 12.85 -10.31
N VAL A 559 -40.91 12.01 -9.29
CA VAL A 559 -41.40 10.60 -9.20
C VAL A 559 -42.73 10.27 -9.95
N TRP A 560 -43.28 11.19 -10.73
CA TRP A 560 -44.65 11.18 -11.26
C TRP A 560 -44.82 10.66 -12.68
N GLY A 561 -43.76 10.19 -13.35
CA GLY A 561 -43.84 9.69 -14.74
C GLY A 561 -44.86 8.56 -14.97
N LEU A 562 -45.23 7.80 -13.93
CA LEU A 562 -46.25 6.75 -14.02
C LEU A 562 -47.64 7.18 -13.52
N ALA A 563 -47.75 8.25 -12.72
CA ALA A 563 -49.04 8.80 -12.33
C ALA A 563 -49.65 9.66 -13.44
N VAL A 564 -48.80 10.32 -14.26
CA VAL A 564 -49.24 11.13 -15.42
C VAL A 564 -49.95 10.26 -16.48
N ILE A 565 -49.55 9.00 -16.66
CA ILE A 565 -50.19 8.09 -17.64
C ILE A 565 -51.58 7.61 -17.16
N ALA A 566 -51.89 7.70 -15.86
CA ALA A 566 -53.22 7.40 -15.33
C ALA A 566 -54.08 8.63 -15.03
N ALA A 567 -53.49 9.84 -15.05
CA ALA A 567 -54.13 11.10 -14.68
C ALA A 567 -54.39 12.04 -15.87
N ASP A 568 -54.30 11.54 -17.11
CA ASP A 568 -54.64 12.31 -18.32
C ASP A 568 -56.17 12.37 -18.59
N GLN A 569 -57.00 11.99 -17.60
CA GLN A 569 -58.47 12.06 -17.72
C GLN A 569 -59.16 12.97 -16.71
N LEU A 570 -58.46 13.63 -15.78
CA LEU A 570 -59.07 14.60 -14.86
C LEU A 570 -58.12 15.77 -14.58
N LEU A 571 -58.68 16.97 -14.71
CA LEU A 571 -58.07 18.29 -14.63
C LEU A 571 -57.14 18.55 -13.43
N ASP A 572 -56.22 19.50 -13.64
CA ASP A 572 -55.27 20.14 -12.71
C ASP A 572 -54.17 19.25 -12.11
N ALA A 573 -53.05 19.16 -12.82
CA ALA A 573 -51.79 18.69 -12.27
C ALA A 573 -51.31 19.65 -11.16
N PRO A 574 -51.12 19.18 -9.91
CA PRO A 574 -50.71 20.04 -8.80
C PRO A 574 -49.32 20.65 -9.07
N LYS A 575 -49.13 21.94 -8.75
CA LYS A 575 -47.84 22.60 -8.90
C LYS A 575 -46.89 22.05 -7.82
N LEU A 576 -45.57 22.05 -8.08
CA LEU A 576 -44.52 21.66 -7.10
C LEU A 576 -44.61 22.37 -5.73
N ARG A 577 -45.35 23.49 -5.66
CA ARG A 577 -45.64 24.27 -4.46
C ARG A 577 -46.75 23.67 -3.58
N ASP A 578 -47.56 22.77 -4.13
CA ASP A 578 -48.72 22.16 -3.49
C ASP A 578 -48.40 20.79 -2.85
N ILE A 579 -47.15 20.33 -2.96
CA ILE A 579 -46.68 19.12 -2.26
C ILE A 579 -46.56 19.42 -0.76
N PRO A 580 -47.31 18.74 0.11
CA PRO A 580 -47.23 18.94 1.55
C PRO A 580 -45.80 18.78 2.07
N GLN A 581 -45.38 19.66 2.97
CA GLN A 581 -44.03 19.64 3.56
C GLN A 581 -43.70 18.27 4.18
N SER A 582 -44.69 17.56 4.71
CA SER A 582 -44.53 16.20 5.25
C SER A 582 -44.04 15.17 4.22
N ILE A 583 -44.45 15.30 2.95
CA ILE A 583 -44.02 14.40 1.87
C ILE A 583 -42.58 14.71 1.47
N LYS A 584 -42.20 16.00 1.43
CA LYS A 584 -40.81 16.43 1.20
C LYS A 584 -39.90 15.91 2.31
N ASN A 585 -40.30 16.10 3.57
CA ASN A 585 -39.56 15.62 4.73
C ASN A 585 -39.41 14.08 4.71
N LEU A 586 -40.45 13.33 4.31
CA LEU A 586 -40.38 11.87 4.20
C LEU A 586 -39.47 11.41 3.07
N ALA A 587 -39.52 12.07 1.90
CA ALA A 587 -38.63 11.79 0.79
C ALA A 587 -37.17 12.05 1.19
N GLU A 588 -36.92 13.14 1.92
CA GLU A 588 -35.61 13.47 2.48
C GLU A 588 -35.17 12.45 3.54
N GLU A 589 -36.03 12.04 4.47
CA GLU A 589 -35.75 11.00 5.48
C GLU A 589 -35.45 9.65 4.82
N SER A 590 -36.26 9.22 3.85
CA SER A 590 -36.02 7.98 3.11
C SER A 590 -34.74 8.04 2.30
N HIS A 591 -34.45 9.18 1.67
CA HIS A 591 -33.21 9.39 0.93
C HIS A 591 -32.01 9.36 1.88
N LYS A 592 -32.09 10.01 3.05
CA LYS A 592 -31.06 9.96 4.11
C LYS A 592 -30.82 8.55 4.62
N VAL A 593 -31.86 7.76 4.87
CA VAL A 593 -31.71 6.37 5.32
C VAL A 593 -31.09 5.51 4.22
N LYS A 594 -31.49 5.66 2.96
CA LYS A 594 -30.93 4.86 1.85
C LYS A 594 -29.49 5.22 1.52
N LYS A 595 -29.14 6.51 1.59
CA LYS A 595 -27.79 7.02 1.38
C LYS A 595 -26.96 7.06 2.67
N SER A 596 -27.48 6.53 3.78
CA SER A 596 -26.64 6.39 4.95
C SER A 596 -25.52 5.38 4.66
N PRO A 597 -24.38 5.46 5.35
CA PRO A 597 -23.26 4.54 5.14
C PRO A 597 -23.70 3.07 5.24
N VAL A 598 -24.47 2.75 6.28
CA VAL A 598 -25.09 1.42 6.46
C VAL A 598 -26.07 1.08 5.32
N GLY A 599 -26.85 2.05 4.83
CA GLY A 599 -27.80 1.85 3.72
C GLY A 599 -27.11 1.53 2.40
N MET A 600 -25.96 2.17 2.13
CA MET A 600 -25.14 1.86 0.95
C MET A 600 -24.60 0.43 1.02
N LEU A 601 -23.99 0.03 2.14
CA LEU A 601 -23.48 -1.34 2.36
C LEU A 601 -24.62 -2.38 2.29
N PHE A 602 -25.76 -2.08 2.90
CA PHE A 602 -26.95 -2.94 2.87
C PHE A 602 -27.52 -3.13 1.47
N SER A 603 -27.41 -2.11 0.61
CA SER A 603 -27.86 -2.20 -0.78
C SER A 603 -26.98 -3.12 -1.62
N VAL A 604 -25.67 -3.15 -1.35
CA VAL A 604 -24.71 -4.04 -2.01
C VAL A 604 -24.93 -5.48 -1.55
N SER A 605 -25.08 -5.72 -0.25
CA SER A 605 -25.30 -7.07 0.28
C SER A 605 -26.56 -7.73 -0.28
N LYS A 606 -27.60 -6.95 -0.60
CA LYS A 606 -28.81 -7.45 -1.26
C LYS A 606 -28.70 -7.73 -2.75
N LYS A 607 -27.77 -7.09 -3.46
CA LYS A 607 -27.58 -7.31 -4.90
C LYS A 607 -26.77 -8.58 -5.18
N ASN A 608 -25.94 -8.97 -4.20
CA ASN A 608 -25.03 -10.12 -4.28
C ASN A 608 -25.56 -11.35 -3.51
N ALA A 609 -26.74 -11.27 -2.89
CA ALA A 609 -27.47 -12.38 -2.28
C ALA A 609 -28.59 -12.84 -3.22
#